data_AF-A0A9D5ENF5-F1
#
_entry.id   AF-A0A9D5ENF5-F1
#
_cell.length_a   1.000
_cell.length_b   1.000
_cell.length_c   1.000
_cell.angle_alpha   90.00
_cell.angle_beta   90.00
_cell.angle_gamma   90.00
#
_symmetry.space_group_name_H-M   'P 1'
#
loop_
_entity.id
_entity.type
_entity.pdbx_description
1 polymer ?
#
loop_
_entity_poly.entity_id
_entity_poly.type
_entity_poly.pdbx_seq_one_letter_code
_entity_poly.pdbx_strand_id
1 'polypeptide(L)'
;MRSHERLMLQRAGRGESLDRPAAFRSCDCSRTSPWLGTSRAFISTVSVNFARNSTMIDTESRATAPTATPIPTPPANGTVTGLVSGILDDAQTLVRQQIEMLKAEVREDFTRSKQAAEFGALGIVLLTVGMLGLVTALANLLHEHYQFSMGASWGITGTLFTILGGAAAATSYLLLERFNPLPDKTFNALQENLSWKTTPKM
;
A
#
# COMPACT_ATOMS: atom_id res chain seq x y z
N MET A 1 -8.26 -45.63 -53.62
CA MET A 1 -8.22 -44.37 -52.85
C MET A 1 -8.73 -44.56 -51.42
N ARG A 2 -8.04 -45.34 -50.58
CA ARG A 2 -8.46 -45.59 -49.17
C ARG A 2 -7.27 -45.89 -48.23
N SER A 3 -6.06 -45.47 -48.64
CA SER A 3 -4.80 -45.79 -47.95
C SER A 3 -4.07 -44.58 -47.37
N HIS A 4 -4.49 -43.35 -47.69
CA HIS A 4 -3.84 -42.13 -47.18
C HIS A 4 -4.46 -41.59 -45.88
N GLU A 5 -5.69 -41.97 -45.51
CA GLU A 5 -6.32 -41.48 -44.27
C GLU A 5 -5.81 -42.14 -42.99
N ARG A 6 -5.14 -43.30 -43.06
CA ARG A 6 -4.62 -43.98 -41.85
C ARG A 6 -3.31 -43.41 -41.31
N LEU A 7 -2.60 -42.57 -42.06
CA LEU A 7 -1.33 -41.99 -41.62
C LEU A 7 -1.47 -40.71 -40.78
N MET A 8 -2.64 -40.07 -40.78
CA MET A 8 -2.86 -38.83 -40.01
C MET A 8 -3.34 -39.09 -38.56
N LEU A 9 -3.93 -40.26 -38.26
CA LEU A 9 -4.41 -40.57 -36.90
C LEU A 9 -3.36 -41.21 -35.98
N GLN A 10 -2.17 -41.55 -36.48
CA GLN A 10 -1.11 -42.17 -35.68
C GLN A 10 -0.12 -41.15 -35.04
N ARG A 11 -0.39 -39.85 -35.20
CA ARG A 11 0.38 -38.77 -34.55
C ARG A 11 -0.27 -38.21 -33.28
N ALA A 12 -1.32 -38.86 -32.78
CA ALA A 12 -2.06 -38.45 -31.58
C ALA A 12 -1.61 -39.16 -30.28
N GLY A 13 -0.47 -39.84 -30.25
CA GLY A 13 -0.06 -40.59 -29.07
C GLY A 13 1.42 -40.93 -29.03
N ARG A 14 2.28 -39.94 -28.79
CA ARG A 14 3.65 -40.19 -28.34
C ARG A 14 4.13 -38.98 -27.55
N GLY A 15 4.23 -39.18 -26.24
CA GLY A 15 4.36 -38.11 -25.26
C GLY A 15 5.71 -37.40 -25.26
N GLU A 16 5.68 -36.22 -24.67
CA GLU A 16 6.81 -35.66 -23.94
C GLU A 16 6.32 -35.21 -22.57
N SER A 17 6.59 -36.07 -21.60
CA SER A 17 6.68 -35.73 -20.19
C SER A 17 7.90 -34.83 -20.00
N LEU A 18 7.75 -33.53 -20.16
CA LEU A 18 8.78 -32.53 -19.91
C LEU A 18 8.16 -31.36 -19.16
N ASP A 19 8.03 -31.55 -17.85
CA ASP A 19 8.36 -30.54 -16.83
C ASP A 19 8.04 -31.12 -15.45
N ARG A 20 8.94 -31.98 -14.96
CA ARG A 20 9.11 -32.15 -13.52
C ARG A 20 9.92 -30.94 -13.05
N PRO A 21 9.36 -30.02 -12.25
CA PRO A 21 10.20 -29.05 -11.56
C PRO A 21 11.20 -29.81 -10.71
N ALA A 22 12.46 -29.46 -10.92
CA ALA A 22 13.60 -30.00 -10.20
C ALA A 22 13.27 -30.14 -8.71
N ALA A 23 13.49 -31.34 -8.21
CA ALA A 23 13.56 -31.63 -6.79
C ALA A 23 14.39 -30.53 -6.12
N PHE A 24 13.73 -29.77 -5.26
CA PHE A 24 14.34 -28.92 -4.26
C PHE A 24 15.10 -29.86 -3.32
N ARG A 25 16.30 -30.24 -3.76
CA ARG A 25 17.26 -31.01 -2.98
C ARG A 25 17.71 -30.05 -1.91
N SER A 26 17.04 -30.14 -0.77
CA SER A 26 17.45 -29.56 0.50
C SER A 26 18.94 -29.77 0.66
N CYS A 27 19.71 -28.69 0.54
CA CYS A 27 21.06 -28.64 1.06
C CYS A 27 20.93 -28.75 2.58
N ASP A 28 21.06 -29.98 3.05
CA ASP A 28 21.29 -30.32 4.44
C ASP A 28 22.67 -29.74 4.82
N CYS A 29 22.65 -28.50 5.30
CA CYS A 29 23.81 -27.78 5.80
C CYS A 29 24.02 -28.10 7.29
N SER A 30 23.87 -29.39 7.67
CA SER A 30 24.18 -29.91 9.00
C SER A 30 25.55 -30.58 9.02
N ARG A 31 26.56 -29.94 8.39
CA ARG A 31 27.97 -30.27 8.66
C ARG A 31 28.44 -29.41 9.82
N THR A 32 28.43 -30.04 10.97
CA THR A 32 28.90 -29.58 12.28
C THR A 32 30.32 -29.02 12.22
N SER A 33 30.44 -27.72 12.54
CA SER A 33 31.66 -27.12 13.05
C SER A 33 31.48 -26.86 14.54
N PRO A 34 32.13 -27.62 15.44
CA PRO A 34 32.32 -27.18 16.81
C PRO A 34 33.39 -26.07 16.79
N TRP A 35 33.34 -25.13 17.73
CA TRP A 35 34.23 -23.97 17.90
C TRP A 35 33.71 -22.65 17.29
N LEU A 36 33.62 -21.64 18.18
CA LEU A 36 33.05 -20.29 18.08
C LEU A 36 31.50 -20.28 18.24
N GLY A 37 30.95 -20.13 19.43
CA GLY A 37 31.26 -19.09 20.42
C GLY A 37 30.36 -17.87 20.16
N THR A 38 29.11 -17.94 20.62
CA THR A 38 28.27 -16.83 21.07
C THR A 38 28.35 -15.50 20.30
N SER A 39 27.64 -15.36 19.16
CA SER A 39 27.18 -14.05 18.60
C SER A 39 26.30 -14.17 17.34
N ARG A 40 25.33 -15.09 17.29
CA ARG A 40 24.45 -15.24 16.10
C ARG A 40 22.95 -15.33 16.44
N ALA A 41 22.48 -14.47 17.34
CA ALA A 41 21.07 -14.44 17.74
C ALA A 41 20.36 -13.10 17.45
N PHE A 42 20.76 -12.33 16.43
CA PHE A 42 20.08 -11.04 16.14
C PHE A 42 19.69 -10.74 14.70
N ILE A 43 19.97 -11.63 13.73
CA ILE A 43 19.49 -11.44 12.34
C ILE A 43 18.70 -12.68 11.94
N SER A 44 17.59 -12.90 12.64
CA SER A 44 16.62 -13.93 12.27
C SER A 44 15.32 -13.24 11.88
N THR A 45 14.96 -13.40 10.61
CA THR A 45 13.59 -13.29 10.08
C THR A 45 13.06 -11.87 9.79
N VAL A 46 13.56 -11.25 8.72
CA VAL A 46 12.71 -10.37 7.90
C VAL A 46 12.42 -11.13 6.61
N SER A 47 11.44 -12.03 6.68
CA SER A 47 10.93 -12.74 5.51
C SER A 47 9.96 -11.79 4.78
N VAL A 48 10.49 -11.02 3.83
CA VAL A 48 9.69 -10.14 2.98
C VAL A 48 8.93 -11.02 1.99
N ASN A 49 7.70 -11.39 2.33
CA ASN A 49 6.79 -12.05 1.40
C ASN A 49 6.35 -11.03 0.34
N PHE A 50 7.09 -10.97 -0.76
CA PHE A 50 6.72 -10.25 -1.97
C PHE A 50 5.60 -11.02 -2.68
N ALA A 51 4.38 -10.91 -2.16
CA ALA A 51 3.19 -11.40 -2.83
C ALA A 51 2.84 -10.45 -3.98
N ARG A 52 3.43 -10.75 -5.14
CA ARG A 52 3.13 -10.15 -6.44
C ARG A 52 1.69 -10.52 -6.85
N ASN A 53 0.70 -9.72 -6.47
CA ASN A 53 -0.65 -9.83 -7.03
C ASN A 53 -0.91 -8.69 -8.01
N SER A 54 -0.33 -8.81 -9.21
CA SER A 54 -0.71 -8.00 -10.37
C SER A 54 -1.94 -8.64 -11.01
N THR A 55 -3.12 -8.44 -10.42
CA THR A 55 -4.38 -8.70 -11.13
C THR A 55 -4.65 -7.51 -12.04
N MET A 56 -4.49 -7.74 -13.34
CA MET A 56 -5.01 -6.90 -14.42
C MET A 56 -6.43 -6.45 -14.07
N ILE A 57 -6.63 -5.14 -13.97
CA ILE A 57 -7.97 -4.56 -14.10
C ILE A 57 -8.21 -4.48 -15.61
N ASP A 58 -8.77 -5.55 -16.18
CA ASP A 58 -9.49 -5.44 -17.43
C ASP A 58 -10.65 -4.48 -17.19
N THR A 59 -10.48 -3.26 -17.69
CA THR A 59 -11.57 -2.30 -17.83
C THR A 59 -12.43 -2.77 -19.01
N GLU A 60 -13.16 -3.88 -18.82
CA GLU A 60 -14.25 -4.25 -19.73
C GLU A 60 -15.40 -3.28 -19.45
N SER A 61 -15.34 -2.13 -20.14
CA SER A 61 -16.44 -1.18 -20.30
C SER A 61 -17.56 -1.85 -21.10
N ARG A 62 -18.23 -2.84 -20.50
CA ARG A 62 -19.48 -3.38 -21.02
C ARG A 62 -20.60 -2.44 -20.62
N ALA A 63 -20.83 -1.46 -21.49
CA ALA A 63 -22.06 -0.68 -21.52
C ALA A 63 -23.25 -1.62 -21.78
N THR A 64 -23.74 -2.27 -20.72
CA THR A 64 -25.04 -2.91 -20.75
C THR A 64 -26.03 -1.79 -20.56
N ALA A 65 -26.62 -1.33 -21.66
CA ALA A 65 -27.71 -0.37 -21.65
C ALA A 65 -28.77 -0.84 -20.63
N PRO A 66 -29.30 0.06 -19.79
CA PRO A 66 -30.31 -0.33 -18.82
C PRO A 66 -31.54 -0.84 -19.57
N THR A 67 -31.87 -2.11 -19.35
CA THR A 67 -33.17 -2.69 -19.69
C THR A 67 -34.23 -1.81 -19.05
N ALA A 68 -35.00 -1.11 -19.89
CA ALA A 68 -36.13 -0.30 -19.44
C ALA A 68 -37.12 -1.19 -18.69
N THR A 69 -37.20 -0.99 -17.37
CA THR A 69 -38.24 -1.57 -16.52
C THR A 69 -39.61 -1.12 -17.04
N PRO A 70 -40.61 -2.01 -17.18
CA PRO A 70 -41.95 -1.61 -17.56
C PRO A 70 -42.52 -0.65 -16.50
N ILE A 71 -42.86 0.56 -16.94
CA ILE A 71 -43.47 1.61 -16.12
C ILE A 71 -44.78 1.07 -15.53
N PRO A 72 -44.93 0.98 -14.19
CA PRO A 72 -46.21 0.69 -13.58
C PRO A 72 -47.14 1.88 -13.77
N THR A 73 -48.23 1.70 -14.52
CA THR A 73 -49.26 2.73 -14.73
C THR A 73 -49.98 3.01 -13.40
N PRO A 74 -49.89 4.22 -12.82
CA PRO A 74 -50.62 4.53 -11.60
C PRO A 74 -52.08 4.84 -11.90
N PRO A 75 -53.04 4.43 -11.05
CA PRO A 75 -54.43 4.86 -11.17
C PRO A 75 -54.49 6.39 -11.01
N ALA A 76 -55.01 7.05 -12.04
CA ALA A 76 -55.20 8.48 -12.11
C ALA A 76 -56.21 8.92 -11.04
N ASN A 77 -55.74 9.19 -9.82
CA ASN A 77 -56.39 9.97 -8.75
C ASN A 77 -55.40 10.09 -7.56
N GLY A 78 -54.52 11.10 -7.56
CA GLY A 78 -53.68 11.38 -6.39
C GLY A 78 -52.29 11.95 -6.70
N THR A 79 -52.24 13.28 -6.72
CA THR A 79 -51.17 14.10 -6.14
C THR A 79 -49.75 13.95 -6.72
N VAL A 80 -49.27 15.02 -7.37
CA VAL A 80 -47.86 15.35 -7.66
C VAL A 80 -46.87 14.97 -6.53
N THR A 81 -47.34 14.94 -5.28
CA THR A 81 -46.62 14.48 -4.10
C THR A 81 -46.16 13.00 -4.17
N GLY A 82 -46.90 12.10 -4.82
CA GLY A 82 -46.54 10.69 -4.96
C GLY A 82 -45.37 10.44 -5.92
N LEU A 83 -45.30 11.20 -7.03
CA LEU A 83 -44.20 11.15 -7.99
C LEU A 83 -42.90 11.70 -7.39
N VAL A 84 -42.99 12.80 -6.63
CA VAL A 84 -41.84 13.37 -5.92
C VAL A 84 -41.34 12.40 -4.83
N SER A 85 -42.25 11.72 -4.12
CA SER A 85 -41.87 10.71 -3.12
C SER A 85 -41.16 9.50 -3.74
N GLY A 86 -41.56 9.05 -4.93
CA GLY A 86 -40.90 7.96 -5.65
C GLY A 86 -39.49 8.32 -6.14
N ILE A 87 -39.30 9.55 -6.63
CA ILE A 87 -37.98 10.07 -7.06
C ILE A 87 -37.02 10.23 -5.87
N LEU A 88 -37.54 10.64 -4.71
CA LEU A 88 -36.73 10.79 -3.50
C LEU A 88 -36.22 9.45 -2.96
N ASP A 89 -37.06 8.42 -3.02
CA ASP A 89 -36.72 7.06 -2.58
C ASP A 89 -35.68 6.40 -3.51
N ASP A 90 -35.79 6.65 -4.81
CA ASP A 90 -34.82 6.17 -5.80
C ASP A 90 -33.47 6.88 -5.68
N ALA A 91 -33.47 8.21 -5.45
CA ALA A 91 -32.25 8.96 -5.14
C ALA A 91 -31.59 8.50 -3.83
N GLN A 92 -32.37 8.18 -2.80
CA GLN A 92 -31.86 7.64 -1.54
C GLN A 92 -31.19 6.28 -1.73
N THR A 93 -31.73 5.45 -2.64
CA THR A 93 -31.16 4.15 -2.99
C THR A 93 -29.82 4.31 -3.72
N LEU A 94 -29.73 5.21 -4.71
CA LEU A 94 -28.48 5.51 -5.43
C LEU A 94 -27.38 6.06 -4.51
N VAL A 95 -27.71 6.94 -3.56
CA VAL A 95 -26.75 7.49 -2.60
C VAL A 95 -26.19 6.40 -1.68
N ARG A 96 -27.02 5.45 -1.21
CA ARG A 96 -26.54 4.32 -0.40
C ARG A 96 -25.56 3.45 -1.19
N GLN A 97 -25.83 3.20 -2.47
CA GLN A 97 -24.94 2.44 -3.34
C GLN A 97 -23.63 3.17 -3.62
N GLN A 98 -23.67 4.49 -3.86
CA GLN A 98 -22.46 5.29 -4.06
C GLN A 98 -21.59 5.35 -2.80
N ILE A 99 -22.19 5.43 -1.61
CA ILE A 99 -21.45 5.35 -0.34
C ILE A 99 -20.84 3.97 -0.14
N GLU A 100 -21.56 2.90 -0.48
CA GLU A 100 -21.05 1.53 -0.37
C GLU A 100 -19.86 1.28 -1.31
N MET A 101 -19.92 1.79 -2.54
CA MET A 101 -18.80 1.73 -3.49
C MET A 101 -17.62 2.59 -3.06
N LEU A 102 -17.84 3.84 -2.63
CA LEU A 102 -16.76 4.71 -2.15
C LEU A 102 -16.08 4.11 -0.91
N LYS A 103 -16.87 3.52 -0.01
CA LYS A 103 -16.33 2.84 1.18
C LYS A 103 -15.49 1.62 0.81
N ALA A 104 -15.89 0.87 -0.21
CA ALA A 104 -15.11 -0.26 -0.72
C ALA A 104 -13.78 0.22 -1.35
N GLU A 105 -13.82 1.26 -2.18
CA GLU A 105 -12.63 1.85 -2.83
C GLU A 105 -11.65 2.40 -1.79
N VAL A 106 -12.14 3.21 -0.85
CA VAL A 106 -11.32 3.77 0.22
C VAL A 106 -10.68 2.67 1.06
N ARG A 107 -11.40 1.59 1.36
CA ARG A 107 -10.85 0.45 2.11
C ARG A 107 -9.72 -0.24 1.34
N GLU A 108 -9.85 -0.40 0.04
CA GLU A 108 -8.82 -0.97 -0.83
C GLU A 108 -7.60 -0.03 -0.96
N ASP A 109 -7.81 1.28 -1.06
CA ASP A 109 -6.72 2.25 -1.04
C ASP A 109 -5.96 2.23 0.30
N PHE A 110 -6.67 2.05 1.42
CA PHE A 110 -6.05 1.89 2.73
C PHE A 110 -5.25 0.58 2.86
N THR A 111 -5.73 -0.54 2.32
CA THR A 111 -4.99 -1.82 2.38
C THR A 111 -3.73 -1.75 1.52
N ARG A 112 -3.79 -1.11 0.35
CA ARG A 112 -2.61 -0.85 -0.50
C ARG A 112 -1.63 0.12 0.14
N SER A 113 -2.13 1.20 0.73
CA SER A 113 -1.31 2.17 1.46
C SER A 113 -0.65 1.54 2.69
N LYS A 114 -1.32 0.61 3.37
CA LYS A 114 -0.76 -0.13 4.50
C LYS A 114 0.44 -0.98 4.08
N GLN A 115 0.35 -1.69 2.96
CA GLN A 115 1.50 -2.46 2.44
C GLN A 115 2.66 -1.52 2.11
N ALA A 116 2.42 -0.38 1.46
CA ALA A 116 3.45 0.62 1.21
C ALA A 116 4.04 1.19 2.51
N ALA A 117 3.23 1.40 3.54
CA ALA A 117 3.65 1.87 4.85
C ALA A 117 4.54 0.85 5.58
N GLU A 118 4.28 -0.45 5.45
CA GLU A 118 5.12 -1.51 6.03
C GLU A 118 6.53 -1.48 5.43
N PHE A 119 6.66 -1.35 4.11
CA PHE A 119 7.96 -1.18 3.45
C PHE A 119 8.63 0.14 3.81
N GLY A 120 7.87 1.23 3.90
CA GLY A 120 8.37 2.53 4.34
C GLY A 120 8.93 2.47 5.77
N ALA A 121 8.22 1.81 6.69
CA ALA A 121 8.65 1.64 8.07
C ALA A 121 9.97 0.85 8.16
N LEU A 122 10.10 -0.27 7.41
CA LEU A 122 11.36 -1.01 7.33
C LEU A 122 12.49 -0.15 6.77
N GLY A 123 12.22 0.63 5.73
CA GLY A 123 13.18 1.57 5.16
C GLY A 123 13.67 2.58 6.18
N ILE A 124 12.77 3.19 6.97
CA ILE A 124 13.11 4.15 8.02
C ILE A 124 13.96 3.48 9.11
N VAL A 125 13.63 2.26 9.52
CA VAL A 125 14.42 1.52 10.53
C VAL A 125 15.83 1.23 10.00
N LEU A 126 15.96 0.75 8.75
CA LEU A 126 17.28 0.51 8.17
C LEU A 126 18.08 1.79 7.97
N LEU A 127 17.43 2.88 7.55
CA LEU A 127 18.08 4.19 7.41
C LEU A 127 18.57 4.71 8.75
N THR A 128 17.78 4.61 9.81
CA THR A 128 18.20 5.07 11.15
C THR A 128 19.39 4.27 11.65
N VAL A 129 19.36 2.94 11.55
CA VAL A 129 20.50 2.08 11.94
C VAL A 129 21.75 2.38 11.10
N GLY A 130 21.60 2.49 9.77
CA GLY A 130 22.70 2.84 8.86
C GLY A 130 23.29 4.22 9.15
N MET A 131 22.44 5.18 9.49
CA MET A 131 22.84 6.54 9.85
C MET A 131 23.64 6.59 11.16
N LEU A 132 23.22 5.84 12.19
CA LEU A 132 24.00 5.70 13.43
C LEU A 132 25.36 5.05 13.16
N GLY A 133 25.40 4.04 12.28
CA GLY A 133 26.64 3.42 11.81
C GLY A 133 27.55 4.43 11.09
N LEU A 134 26.99 5.28 10.25
CA LEU A 134 27.75 6.28 9.49
C LEU A 134 28.33 7.36 10.41
N VAL A 135 27.55 7.84 11.39
CA VAL A 135 28.01 8.79 12.42
C VAL A 135 29.17 8.20 13.24
N THR A 136 29.04 6.95 13.69
CA THR A 136 30.10 6.29 14.48
C THR A 136 31.35 5.99 13.65
N ALA A 137 31.19 5.63 12.37
CA ALA A 137 32.31 5.45 11.45
C ALA A 137 33.06 6.77 11.19
N LEU A 138 32.34 7.87 10.94
CA LEU A 138 32.95 9.19 10.76
C LEU A 138 33.70 9.65 12.01
N ALA A 139 33.11 9.48 13.19
CA ALA A 139 33.74 9.89 14.45
C ALA A 139 35.05 9.13 14.72
N ASN A 140 35.11 7.83 14.41
CA ASN A 140 36.33 7.03 14.51
C ASN A 140 37.38 7.43 13.47
N LEU A 141 36.97 7.65 12.22
CA LEU A 141 37.88 8.06 11.14
C LEU A 141 38.54 9.42 11.44
N LEU A 142 37.78 10.35 12.04
CA LEU A 142 38.31 11.65 12.45
C LEU A 142 39.29 11.54 13.63
N HIS A 143 39.05 10.61 14.55
CA HIS A 143 39.95 10.37 15.68
C HIS A 143 41.30 9.81 15.21
N GLU A 144 41.30 8.82 14.31
CA GLU A 144 42.52 8.17 13.84
C GLU A 144 43.37 9.08 12.95
N HIS A 145 42.75 9.86 12.05
CA HIS A 145 43.50 10.73 11.14
C HIS A 145 44.01 12.04 11.76
N TYR A 146 43.26 12.64 12.69
CA TYR A 146 43.58 13.99 13.21
C TYR A 146 44.06 13.99 14.68
N GLN A 147 44.16 12.83 15.34
CA GLN A 147 44.55 12.69 16.75
C GLN A 147 43.75 13.57 17.73
N PHE A 148 42.50 13.90 17.37
CA PHE A 148 41.64 14.69 18.25
C PHE A 148 41.21 13.90 19.48
N SER A 149 40.96 14.61 20.59
CA SER A 149 40.28 14.03 21.77
C SER A 149 38.96 13.40 21.35
N MET A 150 38.65 12.22 21.92
CA MET A 150 37.46 11.43 21.58
C MET A 150 36.16 12.23 21.74
N GLY A 151 36.10 13.19 22.68
CA GLY A 151 34.94 14.05 22.82
C GLY A 151 34.75 15.03 21.65
N ALA A 152 35.84 15.54 21.08
CA ALA A 152 35.80 16.53 20.01
C ALA A 152 35.32 15.92 18.68
N SER A 153 35.75 14.70 18.35
CA SER A 153 35.34 14.03 17.10
C SER A 153 33.85 13.73 17.06
N TRP A 154 33.29 13.26 18.19
CA TRP A 154 31.86 13.02 18.34
C TRP A 154 31.05 14.32 18.30
N GLY A 155 31.54 15.38 18.94
CA GLY A 155 30.92 16.70 18.92
C GLY A 155 30.81 17.28 17.50
N ILE A 156 31.90 17.24 16.73
CA ILE A 156 31.93 17.77 15.35
C ILE A 156 31.01 16.96 14.45
N THR A 157 31.11 15.63 14.49
CA THR A 157 30.30 14.75 13.64
C THR A 157 28.81 14.90 13.98
N GLY A 158 28.46 14.89 15.27
CA GLY A 158 27.09 15.10 15.73
C GLY A 158 26.54 16.46 15.29
N THR A 159 27.30 17.53 15.49
CA THR A 159 26.89 18.89 15.09
C THR A 159 26.65 19.01 13.58
N LEU A 160 27.54 18.44 12.76
CA LEU A 160 27.39 18.43 11.30
C LEU A 160 26.07 17.75 10.88
N PHE A 161 25.78 16.58 11.45
CA PHE A 161 24.55 15.86 11.15
C PHE A 161 23.30 16.53 11.73
N THR A 162 23.40 17.20 12.88
CA THR A 162 22.31 18.01 13.41
C THR A 162 21.98 19.19 12.50
N ILE A 163 22.99 19.85 11.93
CA ILE A 163 22.77 20.96 10.97
C ILE A 163 22.12 20.42 9.68
N LEU A 164 22.66 19.35 9.10
CA LEU A 164 22.12 18.74 7.88
C LEU A 164 20.70 18.22 8.09
N GLY A 165 20.46 17.48 9.17
CA GLY A 165 19.15 16.96 9.53
C GLY A 165 18.15 18.06 9.87
N GLY A 166 18.59 19.08 10.60
CA GLY A 166 17.78 20.25 10.93
C GLY A 166 17.37 21.05 9.69
N ALA A 167 18.29 21.25 8.74
CA ALA A 167 17.98 21.89 7.46
C ALA A 167 16.98 21.07 6.64
N ALA A 168 17.18 19.75 6.52
CA ALA A 168 16.24 18.86 5.83
C ALA A 168 14.85 18.88 6.50
N ALA A 169 14.79 18.82 7.83
CA ALA A 169 13.54 18.93 8.59
C ALA A 169 12.85 20.29 8.34
N ALA A 170 13.59 21.39 8.43
CA ALA A 170 13.07 22.73 8.16
C ALA A 170 12.51 22.84 6.73
N THR A 171 13.22 22.33 5.72
CA THR A 171 12.71 22.31 4.34
C THR A 171 11.44 21.47 4.20
N SER A 172 11.34 20.37 4.96
CA SER A 172 10.14 19.52 4.97
C SER A 172 8.95 20.26 5.59
N TYR A 173 9.14 20.97 6.71
CA TYR A 173 8.11 21.79 7.32
C TYR A 173 7.66 22.94 6.41
N LEU A 174 8.60 23.64 5.77
CA LEU A 174 8.29 24.71 4.81
C LEU A 174 7.49 24.19 3.61
N LEU A 175 7.80 22.97 3.15
CA LEU A 175 7.05 22.35 2.06
C LEU A 175 5.64 21.96 2.49
N LEU A 176 5.48 21.46 3.72
CA LEU A 176 4.17 21.12 4.30
C LEU A 176 3.29 22.35 4.51
N GLU A 177 3.86 23.47 5.00
CA GLU A 177 3.14 24.74 5.12
C GLU A 177 2.66 25.26 3.77
N ARG A 178 3.50 25.13 2.73
CA ARG A 178 3.12 25.55 1.37
C ARG A 178 1.99 24.71 0.78
N PHE A 179 1.96 23.42 1.09
CA PHE A 179 0.95 22.49 0.57
C PHE A 179 -0.32 22.41 1.42
N ASN A 180 -0.38 23.12 2.56
CA ASN A 180 -1.46 23.11 3.55
C ASN A 180 -2.31 21.82 3.51
N PRO A 181 -1.77 20.66 3.93
CA PRO A 181 -2.44 19.36 3.81
C PRO A 181 -3.74 19.29 4.63
N LEU A 182 -3.95 20.25 5.53
CA LEU A 182 -5.25 20.53 6.12
C LEU A 182 -5.86 21.73 5.39
N PRO A 183 -6.78 21.53 4.44
CA PRO A 183 -7.60 22.63 3.95
C PRO A 183 -8.42 23.16 5.13
N ASP A 184 -7.98 24.27 5.72
CA ASP A 184 -8.66 24.94 6.84
C ASP A 184 -10.14 25.19 6.54
N LYS A 185 -10.46 25.43 5.26
CA LYS A 185 -11.82 25.54 4.74
C LYS A 185 -12.65 24.27 4.98
N THR A 186 -12.08 23.09 4.75
CA THR A 186 -12.76 21.81 4.95
C THR A 186 -12.90 21.48 6.43
N PHE A 187 -11.87 21.76 7.24
CA PHE A 187 -11.96 21.52 8.68
C PHE A 187 -12.96 22.48 9.35
N ASN A 188 -12.95 23.75 8.96
CA ASN A 188 -13.90 24.76 9.45
C ASN A 188 -15.33 24.45 8.97
N ALA A 189 -15.51 24.05 7.71
CA ALA A 189 -16.80 23.56 7.23
C ALA A 189 -17.29 22.30 7.99
N LEU A 190 -16.39 21.39 8.36
CA LEU A 190 -16.75 20.21 9.16
C LEU A 190 -17.14 20.61 10.60
N GLN A 191 -16.44 21.58 11.18
CA GLN A 191 -16.70 22.09 12.52
C GLN A 191 -18.02 22.86 12.59
N GLU A 192 -18.29 23.73 11.61
CA GLU A 192 -19.59 24.38 11.43
C GLU A 192 -20.68 23.31 11.28
N ASN A 193 -20.40 22.25 10.50
CA ASN A 193 -21.36 21.17 10.29
C ASN A 193 -21.71 20.36 11.54
N LEU A 194 -20.73 20.15 12.42
CA LEU A 194 -20.96 19.46 13.69
C LEU A 194 -21.66 20.35 14.70
N SER A 195 -21.36 21.66 14.70
CA SER A 195 -21.94 22.61 15.65
C SER A 195 -23.48 22.70 15.58
N TRP A 196 -24.06 22.62 14.37
CA TRP A 196 -25.52 22.63 14.21
C TRP A 196 -26.18 21.28 14.52
N LYS A 197 -25.43 20.16 14.45
CA LYS A 197 -25.95 18.84 14.84
C LYS A 197 -25.91 18.58 16.34
N THR A 198 -24.93 19.15 17.04
CA THR A 198 -24.74 18.92 18.47
C THR A 198 -25.43 19.97 19.34
N THR A 199 -26.05 21.00 18.75
CA THR A 199 -26.91 21.94 19.48
C THR A 199 -28.31 21.31 19.65
N PRO A 200 -28.67 20.78 20.83
CA PRO A 200 -30.04 20.33 21.07
C PRO A 200 -30.97 21.54 21.03
N LYS A 201 -32.07 21.45 20.27
CA LYS A 201 -33.17 22.41 20.42
C LYS A 201 -33.79 22.19 21.81
N MET A 202 -33.49 23.09 22.74
CA MET A 202 -34.25 23.24 23.98
C MET A 202 -35.51 24.06 23.73
#